data_AF-A0A538D1U9-F1
#
_entry.id   AF-A0A538D1U9-F1
#
_cell.length_a   1.000
_cell.length_b   1.000
_cell.length_c   1.000
_cell.angle_alpha   90.00
_cell.angle_beta   90.00
_cell.angle_gamma   90.00
#
_symmetry.space_group_name_H-M   'P 1'
#
loop_
_entity.id
_entity.type
_entity.pdbx_description
1 polymer ?
#
loop_
_entity_poly.entity_id
_entity_poly.type
_entity_poly.pdbx_seq_one_letter_code
_entity_poly.pdbx_strand_id
1 'polypeptide(L)'
;MTDRAFIDGARTNMVAVDLWGQQFLDGDATPGDVAAESARAAKIVGATSPTDPSLKQTRTLLVAMFAAYRKAMEQRAKHRDPGEQIFHAYGLANFAHDVLLEAEPALARRGCDISPLL
;
A
#
# COMPACT_ATOMS: atom_id res chain seq x y z
N MET A 1 -1.85 13.67 -15.91
CA MET A 1 -0.96 12.51 -16.15
C MET A 1 -0.37 11.95 -14.86
N THR A 2 -0.10 12.79 -13.85
CA THR A 2 0.47 12.41 -12.54
C THR A 2 -0.46 11.63 -11.61
N ASP A 3 -1.73 12.03 -11.50
CA ASP A 3 -2.71 11.39 -10.60
C ASP A 3 -3.06 9.96 -11.04
N ARG A 4 -3.30 9.76 -12.35
CA ARG A 4 -3.57 8.43 -12.90
C ARG A 4 -2.39 7.47 -12.75
N ALA A 5 -1.17 7.94 -12.99
CA ALA A 5 0.03 7.13 -12.76
C ALA A 5 0.18 6.71 -11.29
N PHE A 6 -0.21 7.59 -10.35
CA PHE A 6 -0.29 7.20 -8.93
C PHE A 6 -1.36 6.14 -8.69
N ILE A 7 -2.59 6.32 -9.20
CA ILE A 7 -3.70 5.38 -8.99
C ILE A 7 -3.35 4.00 -9.54
N ASP A 8 -2.86 3.93 -10.77
CA ASP A 8 -2.48 2.67 -11.42
C ASP A 8 -1.33 2.00 -10.65
N GLY A 9 -0.30 2.77 -10.27
CA GLY A 9 0.83 2.29 -9.48
C GLY A 9 0.42 1.78 -8.10
N ALA A 10 -0.44 2.52 -7.38
CA ALA A 10 -0.95 2.11 -6.08
C ALA A 10 -1.74 0.80 -6.19
N ARG A 11 -2.65 0.70 -7.17
CA ARG A 11 -3.48 -0.49 -7.37
C ARG A 11 -2.63 -1.73 -7.63
N THR A 12 -1.72 -1.63 -8.60
CA THR A 12 -0.85 -2.76 -8.97
C THR A 12 -0.03 -3.25 -7.78
N ASN A 13 0.52 -2.33 -6.98
CA ASN A 13 1.38 -2.69 -5.87
C ASN A 13 0.61 -3.17 -4.63
N MET A 14 -0.62 -2.69 -4.40
CA MET A 14 -1.52 -3.25 -3.39
C MET A 14 -1.86 -4.70 -3.72
N VAL A 15 -2.26 -4.98 -4.96
CA VAL A 15 -2.55 -6.35 -5.43
C VAL A 15 -1.31 -7.25 -5.35
N ALA A 16 -0.14 -6.74 -5.73
CA ALA A 16 1.09 -7.51 -5.63
C ALA A 16 1.41 -7.88 -4.18
N VAL A 17 1.39 -6.91 -3.25
CA VAL A 17 1.67 -7.19 -1.83
C VAL A 17 0.65 -8.16 -1.22
N ASP A 18 -0.63 -8.03 -1.58
CA ASP A 18 -1.68 -8.97 -1.16
C ASP A 18 -1.40 -10.39 -1.66
N LEU A 19 -1.06 -10.55 -2.95
CA LEU A 19 -0.69 -11.84 -3.53
C LEU A 19 0.52 -12.47 -2.83
N TRP A 20 1.58 -11.70 -2.57
CA TRP A 20 2.76 -12.20 -1.86
C TRP A 20 2.44 -12.55 -0.40
N GLY A 21 1.58 -11.76 0.26
CA GLY A 21 1.06 -12.05 1.59
C GLY A 21 0.30 -13.38 1.62
N GLN A 22 -0.56 -13.62 0.63
CA GLN A 22 -1.30 -14.87 0.50
C GLN A 22 -0.37 -16.06 0.24
N GLN A 23 0.61 -15.94 -0.67
CA GLN A 23 1.62 -16.99 -0.90
C GLN A 23 2.41 -17.31 0.37
N PHE A 24 2.70 -16.31 1.21
CA PHE A 24 3.35 -16.55 2.49
C PHE A 24 2.43 -17.33 3.46
N LEU A 25 1.14 -17.02 3.51
CA LEU A 25 0.16 -17.76 4.33
C LEU A 25 -0.01 -19.20 3.86
N ASP A 26 0.04 -19.43 2.55
CA ASP A 26 -0.06 -20.74 1.93
C ASP A 26 1.24 -21.56 2.05
N GLY A 27 2.35 -20.91 2.46
CA GLY A 27 3.66 -21.54 2.64
C GLY A 27 4.54 -21.56 1.39
N ASP A 28 4.09 -20.92 0.31
CA ASP A 28 4.76 -20.85 -0.99
C ASP A 28 5.78 -19.69 -1.09
N ALA A 29 5.75 -18.74 -0.15
CA ALA A 29 6.70 -17.65 -0.06
C ALA A 29 7.29 -17.51 1.35
N THR A 30 8.50 -16.94 1.44
CA THR A 30 9.13 -16.64 2.72
C THR A 30 8.74 -15.25 3.22
N PRO A 31 8.87 -14.94 4.53
CA PRO A 31 8.74 -13.57 5.00
C PRO A 31 9.71 -12.60 4.30
N GLY A 32 10.88 -13.08 3.89
CA GLY A 32 11.86 -12.27 3.15
C GLY A 32 11.33 -11.81 1.79
N ASP A 33 10.58 -12.67 1.09
CA ASP A 33 10.00 -12.35 -0.21
C ASP A 33 8.93 -11.26 -0.08
N VAL A 34 8.05 -11.40 0.91
CA VAL A 34 7.01 -10.39 1.22
C VAL A 34 7.63 -9.06 1.65
N ALA A 35 8.71 -9.09 2.44
CA ALA A 35 9.45 -7.90 2.82
C ALA A 35 10.07 -7.20 1.60
N ALA A 36 10.65 -7.97 0.68
CA ALA A 36 11.24 -7.44 -0.55
C ALA A 36 10.17 -6.83 -1.47
N GLU A 37 9.00 -7.47 -1.62
CA GLU A 37 7.88 -6.90 -2.37
C GLU A 37 7.37 -5.61 -1.73
N SER A 38 7.17 -5.60 -0.42
CA SER A 38 6.73 -4.41 0.31
C SER A 38 7.70 -3.25 0.13
N ALA A 39 9.01 -3.52 0.11
CA ALA A 39 10.03 -2.51 -0.19
C ALA A 39 9.93 -1.99 -1.63
N ARG A 40 9.69 -2.87 -2.60
CA ARG A 40 9.48 -2.50 -4.02
C ARG A 40 8.25 -1.62 -4.17
N ALA A 41 7.13 -2.02 -3.58
CA ALA A 41 5.88 -1.27 -3.58
C ALA A 41 6.05 0.14 -3.01
N ALA A 42 6.68 0.26 -1.83
CA ALA A 42 6.98 1.56 -1.23
C ALA A 42 7.81 2.47 -2.15
N LYS A 43 8.81 1.90 -2.84
CA LYS A 43 9.66 2.63 -3.79
C LYS A 43 8.87 3.10 -5.02
N ILE A 44 8.10 2.20 -5.64
CA ILE A 44 7.33 2.51 -6.86
C ILE A 44 6.27 3.56 -6.57
N VAL A 45 5.44 3.34 -5.54
CA VAL A 45 4.39 4.28 -5.14
C VAL A 45 4.99 5.60 -4.67
N GLY A 46 6.08 5.56 -3.91
CA GLY A 46 6.79 6.75 -3.43
C GLY A 46 7.40 7.61 -4.55
N ALA A 47 7.79 7.00 -5.68
CA ALA A 47 8.35 7.70 -6.84
C ALA A 47 7.29 8.43 -7.67
N THR A 48 6.00 8.15 -7.46
CA THR A 48 4.92 8.92 -8.09
C THR A 48 4.78 10.30 -7.45
N SER A 49 4.18 11.24 -8.18
CA SER A 49 3.99 12.63 -7.75
C SER A 49 2.58 13.11 -8.08
N PRO A 50 1.53 12.58 -7.42
CA PRO A 50 0.17 13.05 -7.65
C PRO A 50 0.07 14.55 -7.33
N THR A 51 -0.82 15.22 -8.03
CA THR A 51 -1.11 16.65 -7.90
C THR A 51 -2.26 16.90 -6.93
N ASP A 52 -3.23 15.99 -6.88
CA ASP A 52 -4.37 16.10 -5.97
C ASP A 52 -3.93 15.98 -4.50
N PRO A 53 -4.40 16.86 -3.58
CA PRO A 53 -4.05 16.79 -2.16
C PRO A 53 -4.40 15.46 -1.50
N SER A 54 -5.58 14.87 -1.78
CA SER A 54 -5.97 13.60 -1.17
C SER A 54 -5.07 12.49 -1.68
N LEU A 55 -4.76 12.45 -2.97
CA LEU A 55 -3.85 11.46 -3.56
C LEU A 55 -2.41 11.60 -3.03
N LYS A 56 -1.93 12.82 -2.75
CA LYS A 56 -0.64 13.03 -2.07
C LYS A 56 -0.63 12.46 -0.65
N GLN A 57 -1.73 12.65 0.08
CA GLN A 57 -1.90 12.10 1.42
C GLN A 57 -1.98 10.57 1.37
N THR A 58 -2.82 10.00 0.50
CA THR A 58 -2.91 8.55 0.25
C THR A 58 -1.55 7.96 -0.10
N ARG A 59 -0.77 8.59 -1.00
CA ARG A 59 0.60 8.15 -1.31
C ARG A 59 1.47 8.04 -0.07
N THR A 60 1.40 9.02 0.82
CA THR A 60 2.19 9.04 2.05
C THR A 60 1.79 7.91 2.99
N LEU A 61 0.48 7.69 3.14
CA LEU A 61 -0.08 6.61 3.96
C LEU A 61 0.29 5.23 3.41
N LEU A 62 0.16 5.00 2.10
CA LEU A 62 0.53 3.74 1.46
C LEU A 62 2.04 3.44 1.56
N VAL A 63 2.90 4.44 1.36
CA VAL A 63 4.36 4.26 1.54
C VAL A 63 4.68 3.85 2.98
N ALA A 64 4.04 4.49 3.96
CA ALA A 64 4.20 4.12 5.36
C ALA A 64 3.63 2.72 5.65
N MET A 65 2.49 2.37 5.08
CA MET A 65 1.84 1.07 5.19
C MET A 65 2.77 -0.05 4.71
N PHE A 66 3.31 0.08 3.50
CA PHE A 66 4.28 -0.87 2.94
C PHE A 66 5.55 -0.97 3.79
N ALA A 67 6.04 0.16 4.33
CA ALA A 67 7.21 0.15 5.20
C ALA A 67 6.95 -0.58 6.54
N ALA A 68 5.75 -0.41 7.12
CA ALA A 68 5.33 -1.13 8.32
C ALA A 68 5.21 -2.64 8.03
N TYR A 69 4.57 -3.01 6.92
CA TYR A 69 4.41 -4.42 6.55
C TYR A 69 5.75 -5.10 6.24
N ARG A 70 6.68 -4.41 5.55
CA ARG A 70 8.07 -4.86 5.40
C ARG A 70 8.71 -5.16 6.76
N LYS A 71 8.61 -4.23 7.71
CA LYS A 71 9.21 -4.38 9.04
C LYS A 71 8.58 -5.55 9.82
N ALA A 72 7.27 -5.76 9.68
CA ALA A 72 6.58 -6.92 10.24
C ALA A 72 7.18 -8.23 9.69
N MET A 73 7.35 -8.32 8.38
CA MET A 73 7.90 -9.51 7.74
C MET A 73 9.39 -9.74 8.09
N GLU A 74 10.17 -8.68 8.24
CA GLU A 74 11.54 -8.76 8.76
C GLU A 74 11.61 -9.25 10.21
N GLN A 75 10.65 -8.85 11.06
CA GLN A 75 10.52 -9.39 12.42
C GLN A 75 10.16 -10.88 12.37
N ARG A 76 9.20 -11.25 11.53
CA ARG A 76 8.79 -12.64 11.33
C ARG A 76 9.95 -13.53 10.85
N ALA A 77 10.75 -13.07 9.90
CA ALA A 77 11.95 -13.75 9.42
C ALA A 77 12.98 -14.00 10.54
N LYS A 78 13.01 -13.15 11.56
CA LYS A 78 13.89 -13.25 12.74
C LYS A 78 13.22 -13.98 13.91
N HIS A 79 12.09 -14.65 13.67
CA HIS A 79 11.27 -15.32 14.70
C HIS A 79 10.84 -14.38 15.84
N ARG A 80 10.69 -13.09 15.56
CA ARG A 80 10.15 -12.09 16.49
C ARG A 80 8.66 -11.87 16.20
N ASP A 81 7.96 -11.33 17.18
CA ASP A 81 6.55 -10.98 17.03
C ASP A 81 6.38 -9.81 16.02
N PRO A 82 5.62 -10.01 14.93
CA PRO A 82 5.33 -8.97 13.96
C PRO A 82 4.08 -8.13 14.29
N GLY A 83 3.33 -8.49 15.34
CA GLY A 83 1.95 -8.05 15.57
C GLY A 83 1.76 -6.53 15.56
N GLU A 84 2.62 -5.78 16.26
CA GLU A 84 2.57 -4.31 16.30
C GLU A 84 2.70 -3.69 14.89
N GLN A 85 3.62 -4.20 14.08
CA GLN A 85 3.87 -3.64 12.75
C GLN A 85 2.78 -4.05 11.75
N ILE A 86 2.18 -5.24 11.91
CA ILE A 86 0.96 -5.63 11.17
C ILE A 86 -0.20 -4.69 11.52
N PHE A 87 -0.42 -4.42 12.80
CA PHE A 87 -1.47 -3.51 13.26
C PHE A 87 -1.28 -2.10 12.68
N HIS A 88 -0.05 -1.57 12.70
CA HIS A 88 0.27 -0.29 12.07
C HIS A 88 0.01 -0.29 10.56
N ALA A 89 0.41 -1.33 9.84
CA ALA A 89 0.13 -1.44 8.41
C ALA A 89 -1.38 -1.42 8.15
N TYR A 90 -2.16 -2.19 8.88
CA TYR A 90 -3.62 -2.21 8.74
C TYR A 90 -4.26 -0.85 9.04
N GLY A 91 -3.84 -0.17 10.12
CA GLY A 91 -4.34 1.17 10.43
C GLY A 91 -4.04 2.19 9.34
N LEU A 92 -2.82 2.16 8.76
CA LEU A 92 -2.43 3.04 7.67
C LEU A 92 -3.22 2.75 6.38
N ALA A 93 -3.52 1.49 6.10
CA ALA A 93 -4.36 1.08 4.97
C ALA A 93 -5.78 1.66 5.11
N ASN A 94 -6.38 1.55 6.30
CA ASN A 94 -7.72 2.09 6.56
C ASN A 94 -7.74 3.62 6.46
N PHE A 95 -6.75 4.31 7.00
CA PHE A 95 -6.67 5.77 6.83
C PHE A 95 -6.50 6.18 5.35
N ALA A 96 -5.76 5.39 4.55
CA ALA A 96 -5.66 5.64 3.13
C ALA A 96 -7.01 5.44 2.42
N HIS A 97 -7.76 4.40 2.81
CA HIS A 97 -9.11 4.14 2.33
C HIS A 97 -10.08 5.28 2.70
N ASP A 98 -10.09 5.74 3.95
CA ASP A 98 -10.97 6.82 4.41
C ASP A 98 -10.73 8.13 3.62
N VAL A 99 -9.45 8.49 3.41
CA VAL A 99 -9.07 9.67 2.62
C VAL A 99 -9.56 9.54 1.17
N LEU A 100 -9.44 8.35 0.58
CA LEU A 100 -9.91 8.09 -0.78
C LEU A 100 -11.44 8.14 -0.86
N LEU A 101 -12.13 7.53 0.10
CA LEU A 101 -13.59 7.47 0.14
C LEU A 101 -14.21 8.88 0.27
N GLU A 102 -13.63 9.74 1.11
CA GLU A 102 -14.06 11.14 1.24
C GLU A 102 -13.81 11.93 -0.06
N ALA A 103 -12.69 11.67 -0.75
CA ALA A 103 -12.32 12.38 -1.96
C ALA A 103 -13.00 11.87 -3.24
N GLU A 104 -13.59 10.67 -3.22
CA GLU A 104 -14.17 9.97 -4.39
C GLU A 104 -15.09 10.89 -5.22
N PRO A 105 -16.07 11.62 -4.64
CA PRO A 105 -17.00 12.39 -5.46
C PRO A 105 -16.32 13.54 -6.21
N ALA A 106 -15.27 14.13 -5.63
CA ALA A 106 -14.52 15.22 -6.25
C ALA A 106 -13.56 14.70 -7.33
N LEU A 107 -12.93 13.55 -7.09
CA LEU A 107 -12.04 12.88 -8.04
C LEU A 107 -12.80 12.33 -9.25
N ALA A 108 -13.97 11.73 -9.03
CA ALA A 108 -14.85 11.20 -10.08
C ALA A 108 -15.32 12.30 -11.04
N ARG A 109 -15.72 13.48 -10.54
CA ARG A 109 -16.08 14.64 -11.38
C ARG A 109 -14.93 15.13 -12.27
N ARG A 110 -13.69 14.84 -11.89
CA ARG A 110 -12.47 15.16 -12.65
C ARG A 110 -12.01 14.01 -13.55
N GLY A 111 -12.80 12.95 -13.67
CA GLY A 111 -12.48 11.76 -14.47
C GLY A 111 -11.38 10.88 -13.87
N CYS A 112 -11.10 11.03 -12.57
CA CYS A 112 -10.16 10.17 -11.83
C CYS A 112 -10.97 9.10 -11.10
N ASP A 113 -11.14 7.95 -11.74
CA ASP A 113 -11.75 6.77 -11.12
C ASP A 113 -10.76 6.15 -10.12
N ILE A 114 -11.15 6.15 -8.84
CA ILE A 114 -10.41 5.53 -7.74
C ILE A 114 -11.12 4.32 -7.15
N SER A 115 -12.26 3.88 -7.70
CA SER A 115 -12.96 2.70 -7.22
C SER A 115 -12.07 1.45 -7.12
N PRO A 116 -11.03 1.23 -7.95
CA PRO A 116 -10.12 0.10 -7.79
C PRO A 116 -9.20 0.16 -6.55
N LEU A 117 -9.19 1.27 -5.80
CA LEU A 117 -8.42 1.47 -4.57
C LEU A 117 -9.29 1.49 -3.31
N LEU A 118 -10.62 1.36 -3.48
CA LEU A 118 -11.59 1.26 -2.39
C LEU A 118 -11.91 -0.22 -2.14
#